data_AF-A0A150X1R0-F1
#
_entry.id   AF-A0A150X1R0-F1
#
_cell.length_a   1.000
_cell.length_b   1.000
_cell.length_c   1.000
_cell.angle_alpha   90.00
_cell.angle_beta   90.00
_cell.angle_gamma   90.00
#
_symmetry.space_group_name_H-M   'P 1'
#
loop_
_entity.id
_entity.type
_entity.pdbx_description
1 polymer ?
#
loop_
_entity_poly.entity_id
_entity_poly.type
_entity_poly.pdbx_seq_one_letter_code
_entity_poly.pdbx_strand_id
1 'polypeptide(L)'
;MKIKKDTDTFNDWLFVKKNKSFQAWTSNNELPITLEGQTELKNIILDLIEIAEVCIKLCSFILTDSEIINALLNKLRTTDCCIFILTQLDSSKFSASLLTEEELQENTNETHLNAINSLFNEGAHIRAAENVHAKFIIVDNKKTLVTSANITTPSLNKNPESGVYLQQNSSDVASKLFDSIYRYGTTYNQFVKSGTGRKFIKHSNFSLSSEWLPNDPKDFLYTLGNLNNSIYSSLIELIEEAQKEIIMSSYCIIGLENLTEFMDSIKRAINRGVDIQIFCRGMNYRPLHMLGCIEFAELGCKIYGDVFNHSKGLSNEQSGMIFTANIDGRHGLKSGFEVGAKLNGPQNDALRSFMKWQVANAPYQLEKGTIRKHYFASYEWYVKEKGLKCPPPLKKISFDCKNLNKSQSDHLAEKPFYGFYKGGNLMALDINGGAFETNFENGMIKLNQAQSSYKGFEKYLIRYEEMSFHYE
;
A
#
# COMPACT_ATOMS: atom_id res chain seq x y z
N MET A 1 5.64 -33.54 -27.36
CA MET A 1 6.42 -32.34 -26.98
C MET A 1 5.65 -31.09 -27.39
N LYS A 2 5.22 -30.26 -26.43
CA LYS A 2 4.62 -28.93 -26.71
C LYS A 2 5.75 -27.89 -26.61
N ILE A 3 5.81 -26.93 -27.52
CA ILE A 3 6.82 -25.85 -27.50
C ILE A 3 6.10 -24.51 -27.32
N LYS A 4 6.63 -23.65 -26.47
CA LYS A 4 6.22 -22.25 -26.27
C LYS A 4 7.40 -21.35 -26.54
N LYS A 5 7.18 -20.28 -27.30
CA LYS A 5 8.20 -19.27 -27.64
C LYS A 5 7.93 -17.97 -26.92
N ASP A 6 8.94 -17.13 -26.73
CA ASP A 6 8.78 -15.77 -26.20
C ASP A 6 7.91 -14.87 -27.07
N THR A 7 7.72 -15.23 -28.34
CA THR A 7 6.77 -14.59 -29.26
C THR A 7 5.32 -14.98 -29.03
N ASP A 8 5.04 -16.02 -28.24
CA ASP A 8 3.68 -16.43 -27.90
C ASP A 8 3.09 -15.52 -26.81
N THR A 9 1.78 -15.54 -26.66
CA THR A 9 1.08 -14.80 -25.59
C THR A 9 0.97 -15.61 -24.30
N PHE A 10 0.92 -14.93 -23.17
CA PHE A 10 0.36 -15.47 -21.94
C PHE A 10 -1.16 -15.41 -22.01
N ASN A 11 -1.85 -16.43 -21.46
CA ASN A 11 -3.28 -16.39 -21.24
C ASN A 11 -3.56 -15.87 -19.82
N ASP A 12 -3.21 -14.62 -19.59
CA ASP A 12 -3.37 -13.95 -18.30
C ASP A 12 -3.53 -12.44 -18.49
N TRP A 13 -3.94 -11.77 -17.41
CA TRP A 13 -3.89 -10.32 -17.28
C TRP A 13 -2.60 -9.92 -16.56
N LEU A 14 -1.83 -9.00 -17.13
CA LEU A 14 -0.52 -8.61 -16.62
C LEU A 14 -0.34 -7.09 -16.70
N PHE A 15 0.29 -6.50 -15.70
CA PHE A 15 0.83 -5.15 -15.80
C PHE A 15 2.02 -5.18 -16.75
N VAL A 16 1.90 -4.49 -17.88
CA VAL A 16 2.91 -4.43 -18.95
C VAL A 16 3.40 -3.01 -19.09
N LYS A 17 4.71 -2.85 -19.24
CA LYS A 17 5.33 -1.54 -19.39
C LYS A 17 4.84 -0.90 -20.69
N LYS A 18 4.41 0.35 -20.58
CA LYS A 18 4.12 1.24 -21.69
C LYS A 18 5.26 2.24 -21.89
N ASN A 19 5.45 2.63 -23.14
CA ASN A 19 6.37 3.71 -23.49
C ASN A 19 5.55 4.99 -23.57
N LYS A 20 5.43 5.69 -22.44
CA LYS A 20 4.80 7.00 -22.35
C LYS A 20 5.85 8.07 -22.11
N SER A 21 5.59 9.28 -22.59
CA SER A 21 6.39 10.45 -22.27
C SER A 21 6.17 10.85 -20.81
N PHE A 22 7.25 10.96 -20.05
CA PHE A 22 7.17 11.50 -18.70
C PHE A 22 6.83 13.00 -18.74
N GLN A 23 5.93 13.41 -17.87
CA GLN A 23 5.56 14.80 -17.61
C GLN A 23 5.92 15.09 -16.16
N ALA A 24 6.64 16.18 -15.90
CA ALA A 24 6.93 16.58 -14.53
C ALA A 24 5.63 17.05 -13.82
N TRP A 25 5.49 16.69 -12.54
CA TRP A 25 4.44 17.25 -11.71
C TRP A 25 4.78 18.69 -11.31
N THR A 26 3.75 19.55 -11.24
CA THR A 26 3.86 20.90 -10.71
C THR A 26 3.14 20.97 -9.38
N SER A 27 3.84 21.39 -8.33
CA SER A 27 3.35 21.53 -6.96
C SER A 27 2.01 22.27 -6.87
N ASN A 28 1.18 21.85 -5.91
CA ASN A 28 -0.10 22.48 -5.63
C ASN A 28 -0.34 22.57 -4.12
N ASN A 29 -0.50 23.78 -3.59
CA ASN A 29 -0.64 24.00 -2.15
C ASN A 29 -1.90 23.37 -1.55
N GLU A 30 -2.92 23.08 -2.36
CA GLU A 30 -4.16 22.42 -1.91
C GLU A 30 -3.98 20.90 -1.73
N LEU A 31 -2.94 20.33 -2.33
CA LEU A 31 -2.63 18.90 -2.26
C LEU A 31 -1.11 18.71 -2.19
N PRO A 32 -0.49 18.87 -1.01
CA PRO A 32 0.90 18.51 -0.85
C PRO A 32 1.14 17.03 -1.14
N ILE A 33 2.22 16.76 -1.86
CA ILE A 33 2.58 15.40 -2.24
C ILE A 33 4.02 15.03 -1.86
N THR A 34 4.29 13.73 -1.84
CA THR A 34 5.64 13.19 -1.96
C THR A 34 5.78 12.55 -3.33
N LEU A 35 6.89 12.82 -4.01
CA LEU A 35 7.41 12.07 -5.15
C LEU A 35 8.93 11.95 -4.99
N GLU A 36 9.59 11.14 -5.82
CA GLU A 36 11.05 11.18 -5.88
C GLU A 36 11.55 12.59 -6.24
N GLY A 37 12.32 13.20 -5.34
CA GLY A 37 12.81 14.57 -5.48
C GLY A 37 11.82 15.67 -5.08
N GLN A 38 10.61 15.33 -4.61
CA GLN A 38 9.62 16.30 -4.10
C GLN A 38 9.13 15.87 -2.71
N THR A 39 9.41 16.67 -1.69
CA THR A 39 9.22 16.31 -0.27
C THR A 39 8.24 17.24 0.45
N GLU A 40 7.20 17.71 -0.24
CA GLU A 40 6.28 18.74 0.27
C GLU A 40 5.58 18.29 1.56
N LEU A 41 5.12 17.04 1.62
CA LEU A 41 4.51 16.47 2.83
C LEU A 41 5.46 16.47 4.02
N LYS A 42 6.73 16.09 3.80
CA LYS A 42 7.75 16.10 4.86
C LYS A 42 7.96 17.50 5.42
N ASN A 43 8.13 18.47 4.52
CA ASN A 43 8.35 19.87 4.89
C ASN A 43 7.17 20.41 5.69
N ILE A 44 5.94 20.13 5.24
CA ILE A 44 4.73 20.52 5.98
C ILE A 44 4.67 19.89 7.37
N ILE A 45 5.04 18.61 7.52
CA ILE A 45 5.05 17.96 8.83
C ILE A 45 6.11 18.62 9.74
N LEU A 46 7.28 18.94 9.21
CA LEU A 46 8.33 19.67 9.95
C LEU A 46 7.83 21.05 10.39
N ASP A 47 7.22 21.82 9.49
CA ASP A 47 6.64 23.13 9.78
C ASP A 47 5.55 23.03 10.86
N LEU A 48 4.69 22.01 10.80
CA LEU A 48 3.68 21.75 11.82
C LEU A 48 4.28 21.47 13.20
N ILE A 49 5.37 20.70 13.25
CA ILE A 49 6.11 20.45 14.49
C ILE A 49 6.75 21.73 15.03
N GLU A 50 7.33 22.54 14.14
CA GLU A 50 7.97 23.81 14.50
C GLU A 50 6.98 24.79 15.12
N ILE A 51 5.81 24.99 14.49
CA ILE A 51 4.85 26.01 14.93
C ILE A 51 3.99 25.60 16.14
N ALA A 52 4.01 24.32 16.54
CA ALA A 52 3.15 23.84 17.62
C ALA A 52 3.49 24.51 18.97
N GLU A 53 2.51 25.06 19.67
CA GLU A 53 2.76 25.77 20.94
C GLU A 53 2.36 24.95 22.17
N VAL A 54 1.26 24.22 22.06
CA VAL A 54 0.58 23.57 23.19
C VAL A 54 0.69 22.06 23.09
N CYS A 55 0.32 21.48 21.93
CA CYS A 55 0.41 20.05 21.74
C CYS A 55 0.51 19.59 20.29
N ILE A 56 1.12 18.42 20.11
CA ILE A 56 1.14 17.65 18.87
C ILE A 56 0.46 16.32 19.14
N LYS A 57 -0.54 15.96 18.35
CA LYS A 57 -1.15 14.62 18.33
C LYS A 57 -0.80 13.96 17.00
N LEU A 58 0.05 12.96 17.03
CA LEU A 58 0.52 12.23 15.85
C LEU A 58 -0.04 10.83 15.84
N CYS A 59 -0.68 10.44 14.74
CA CYS A 59 -1.05 9.07 14.45
C CYS A 59 -0.28 8.60 13.21
N SER A 60 0.44 7.49 13.32
CA SER A 60 1.06 6.84 12.17
C SER A 60 1.27 5.36 12.44
N PHE A 61 1.18 4.54 11.39
CA PHE A 61 1.44 3.10 11.50
C PHE A 61 2.91 2.83 11.86
N ILE A 62 3.84 3.63 11.31
CA ILE A 62 5.29 3.43 11.40
C ILE A 62 5.98 4.78 11.54
N LEU A 63 7.03 4.80 12.35
CA LEU A 63 7.89 5.95 12.64
C LEU A 63 9.35 5.55 12.40
N THR A 64 9.93 5.92 11.26
CA THR A 64 11.35 5.69 10.94
C THR A 64 12.06 6.87 10.28
N ASP A 65 11.35 7.91 9.80
CA ASP A 65 12.01 9.09 9.22
C ASP A 65 12.76 9.88 10.29
N SER A 66 14.09 9.91 10.17
CA SER A 66 14.97 10.48 11.20
C SER A 66 14.80 12.00 11.36
N GLU A 67 14.44 12.73 10.32
CA GLU A 67 14.28 14.19 10.40
C GLU A 67 13.02 14.54 11.18
N ILE A 68 11.91 13.85 10.91
CA ILE A 68 10.67 14.02 11.69
C ILE A 68 10.90 13.61 13.16
N ILE A 69 11.57 12.48 13.41
CA ILE A 69 11.86 12.02 14.76
C ILE A 69 12.74 13.04 15.51
N ASN A 70 13.79 13.56 14.87
CA ASN A 70 14.67 14.56 15.46
C ASN A 70 13.95 15.87 15.74
N ALA A 71 13.05 16.31 14.86
CA ALA A 71 12.22 17.50 15.08
C ALA A 71 11.32 17.34 16.31
N LEU A 72 10.66 16.18 16.47
CA LEU A 72 9.85 15.88 17.66
C LEU A 72 10.69 15.83 18.94
N LEU A 73 11.87 15.19 18.91
CA LEU A 73 12.80 15.14 20.05
C LEU A 73 13.28 16.55 20.43
N ASN A 74 13.60 17.38 19.44
CA ASN A 74 14.00 18.77 19.68
C ASN A 74 12.86 19.57 20.33
N LYS A 75 11.62 19.38 19.85
CA LYS A 75 10.44 20.03 20.39
C LYS A 75 10.22 19.70 21.87
N LEU A 76 10.35 18.42 22.25
CA LEU A 76 10.26 17.96 23.65
C LEU A 76 11.35 18.56 24.55
N ARG A 77 12.55 18.79 24.01
CA ARG A 77 13.70 19.30 24.79
C ARG A 77 13.70 20.80 24.98
N THR A 78 13.06 21.54 24.08
CA THR A 78 13.20 22.99 23.98
C THR A 78 11.93 23.76 24.32
N THR A 79 10.80 23.07 24.45
CA THR A 79 9.49 23.69 24.69
C THR A 79 8.66 22.87 25.67
N ASP A 80 7.61 23.47 26.24
CA ASP A 80 6.61 22.78 27.05
C ASP A 80 5.49 22.12 26.21
N CYS A 81 5.70 21.98 24.90
CA CYS A 81 4.71 21.39 23.98
C CYS A 81 4.53 19.89 24.27
N CYS A 82 3.30 19.47 24.55
CA CYS A 82 2.97 18.07 24.84
C CYS A 82 2.83 17.25 23.55
N ILE A 83 3.59 16.16 23.42
CA ILE A 83 3.50 15.27 22.25
C ILE A 83 2.79 13.96 22.61
N PHE A 84 1.69 13.67 21.92
CA PHE A 84 0.91 12.44 22.01
C PHE A 84 1.03 11.63 20.73
N ILE A 85 1.38 10.36 20.83
CA ILE A 85 1.62 9.48 19.68
C ILE A 85 0.75 8.24 19.79
N LEU A 86 0.03 7.95 18.72
CA LEU A 86 -0.72 6.72 18.52
C LEU A 86 -0.11 5.92 17.36
N THR A 87 0.34 4.69 17.63
CA THR A 87 1.13 3.89 16.66
C THR A 87 0.80 2.40 16.72
N GLN A 88 1.51 1.59 15.91
CA GLN A 88 1.52 0.13 15.99
C GLN A 88 2.69 -0.38 16.84
N LEU A 89 2.49 -1.46 17.61
CA LEU A 89 3.56 -2.16 18.35
C LEU A 89 3.55 -3.68 18.15
N ASP A 90 2.53 -4.23 17.49
CA ASP A 90 2.47 -5.65 17.20
C ASP A 90 3.45 -6.00 16.05
N SER A 91 4.54 -6.69 16.41
CA SER A 91 5.56 -7.17 15.47
C SER A 91 4.98 -8.02 14.32
N SER A 92 3.84 -8.70 14.51
CA SER A 92 3.19 -9.50 13.48
C SER A 92 2.66 -8.66 12.31
N LYS A 93 2.42 -7.35 12.56
CA LYS A 93 1.90 -6.39 11.58
C LYS A 93 2.99 -5.82 10.67
N PHE A 94 4.26 -6.02 11.00
CA PHE A 94 5.39 -5.66 10.13
C PHE A 94 5.69 -6.75 9.08
N SER A 95 4.63 -7.35 8.54
CA SER A 95 4.72 -8.34 7.48
C SER A 95 4.68 -7.68 6.10
N ALA A 96 5.12 -8.41 5.08
CA ALA A 96 5.18 -7.91 3.71
C ALA A 96 3.80 -7.56 3.08
N SER A 97 2.69 -7.88 3.75
CA SER A 97 1.38 -7.52 3.23
C SER A 97 1.03 -6.05 3.42
N LEU A 98 1.49 -5.45 4.53
CA LEU A 98 1.14 -4.09 4.98
C LEU A 98 2.27 -3.07 4.72
N LEU A 99 3.49 -3.55 4.50
CA LEU A 99 4.66 -2.71 4.22
C LEU A 99 4.94 -2.62 2.73
N THR A 100 5.52 -1.50 2.32
CA THR A 100 6.17 -1.39 1.02
C THR A 100 7.48 -2.18 1.01
N GLU A 101 7.96 -2.56 -0.17
CA GLU A 101 9.25 -3.25 -0.30
C GLU A 101 10.40 -2.39 0.20
N GLU A 102 10.31 -1.09 0.01
CA GLU A 102 11.27 -0.09 0.48
C GLU A 102 11.31 -0.07 2.01
N GLU A 103 10.15 -0.05 2.68
CA GLU A 103 10.07 -0.12 4.14
C GLU A 103 10.58 -1.46 4.68
N LEU A 104 10.32 -2.59 4.00
CA LEU A 104 10.84 -3.89 4.44
C LEU A 104 12.37 -3.96 4.45
N GLN A 105 13.05 -3.17 3.61
CA GLN A 105 14.51 -3.15 3.52
C GLN A 105 15.18 -2.35 4.65
N GLU A 106 14.47 -1.44 5.34
CA GLU A 106 15.04 -0.49 6.32
C GLU A 106 15.18 -1.03 7.76
N ASN A 107 15.16 -2.36 7.99
CA ASN A 107 15.03 -2.94 9.34
C ASN A 107 13.89 -2.26 10.14
N THR A 108 12.77 -1.97 9.46
CA THR A 108 11.74 -1.02 9.91
C THR A 108 11.25 -1.27 11.32
N ASN A 109 11.08 -2.53 11.74
CA ASN A 109 10.63 -2.84 13.11
C ASN A 109 11.63 -2.35 14.18
N GLU A 110 12.93 -2.57 13.99
CA GLU A 110 13.94 -2.14 14.95
C GLU A 110 14.03 -0.61 14.98
N THR A 111 14.12 0.02 13.81
CA THR A 111 14.16 1.48 13.68
C THR A 111 12.92 2.13 14.31
N HIS A 112 11.75 1.53 14.10
CA HIS A 112 10.49 1.98 14.69
C HIS A 112 10.47 1.90 16.21
N LEU A 113 10.88 0.77 16.77
CA LEU A 113 10.96 0.60 18.22
C LEU A 113 12.01 1.53 18.84
N ASN A 114 13.12 1.79 18.15
CA ASN A 114 14.15 2.74 18.57
C ASN A 114 13.64 4.19 18.58
N ALA A 115 12.86 4.59 17.56
CA ALA A 115 12.21 5.89 17.50
C ALA A 115 11.24 6.09 18.69
N ILE A 116 10.34 5.12 18.89
CA ILE A 116 9.40 5.10 20.02
C ILE A 116 10.15 5.19 21.35
N ASN A 117 11.20 4.39 21.50
CA ASN A 117 12.00 4.36 22.73
C ASN A 117 12.65 5.71 23.02
N SER A 118 13.13 6.41 21.99
CA SER A 118 13.78 7.71 22.14
C SER A 118 12.76 8.78 22.52
N LEU A 119 11.64 8.86 21.79
CA LEU A 119 10.56 9.81 22.05
C LEU A 119 9.97 9.64 23.45
N PHE A 120 9.71 8.39 23.87
CA PHE A 120 9.21 8.11 25.22
C PHE A 120 10.20 8.53 26.32
N ASN A 121 11.51 8.36 26.10
CA ASN A 121 12.51 8.75 27.10
C ASN A 121 12.63 10.27 27.25
N GLU A 122 12.32 11.03 26.19
CA GLU A 122 12.28 12.50 26.20
C GLU A 122 10.91 13.06 26.65
N GLY A 123 9.97 12.21 27.07
CA GLY A 123 8.70 12.65 27.66
C GLY A 123 7.49 12.62 26.73
N ALA A 124 7.61 12.10 25.51
CA ALA A 124 6.43 11.88 24.67
C ALA A 124 5.46 10.86 25.30
N HIS A 125 4.17 11.13 25.18
CA HIS A 125 3.12 10.21 25.58
C HIS A 125 2.78 9.28 24.43
N ILE A 126 3.15 8.00 24.54
CA ILE A 126 2.99 7.03 23.44
C ILE A 126 2.02 5.93 23.85
N ARG A 127 1.07 5.64 22.96
CA ARG A 127 0.18 4.48 23.04
C ARG A 127 0.11 3.77 21.70
N ALA A 128 -0.29 2.50 21.73
CA ALA A 128 -0.49 1.73 20.51
C ALA A 128 -1.76 0.90 20.55
N ALA A 129 -2.34 0.65 19.38
CA ALA A 129 -3.43 -0.29 19.22
C ALA A 129 -3.11 -1.29 18.11
N GLU A 130 -3.63 -2.51 18.26
CA GLU A 130 -3.31 -3.64 17.37
C GLU A 130 -3.69 -3.39 15.91
N ASN A 131 -4.63 -2.48 15.62
CA ASN A 131 -5.13 -2.23 14.27
C ASN A 131 -5.08 -0.73 13.88
N VAL A 132 -4.13 0.04 14.40
CA VAL A 132 -3.88 1.41 13.92
C VAL A 132 -3.24 1.35 12.54
N HIS A 133 -3.86 2.03 11.57
CA HIS A 133 -3.24 2.27 10.26
C HIS A 133 -3.51 3.69 9.72
N ALA A 134 -4.29 4.50 10.43
CA ALA A 134 -4.44 5.93 10.17
C ALA A 134 -3.08 6.68 10.18
N LYS A 135 -2.98 7.73 9.35
CA LYS A 135 -1.87 8.67 9.33
C LYS A 135 -2.39 10.11 9.30
N PHE A 136 -2.16 10.84 10.38
CA PHE A 136 -2.53 12.25 10.50
C PHE A 136 -1.78 12.91 11.65
N ILE A 137 -1.62 14.22 11.58
CA ILE A 137 -1.03 15.04 12.63
C ILE A 137 -1.98 16.20 12.96
N ILE A 138 -2.19 16.45 14.24
CA ILE A 138 -2.98 17.56 14.77
C ILE A 138 -2.07 18.44 15.62
N VAL A 139 -2.05 19.74 15.32
CA VAL A 139 -1.31 20.74 16.07
C VAL A 139 -2.27 21.66 16.80
N ASP A 140 -2.07 21.79 18.11
CA ASP A 140 -2.78 22.66 19.03
C ASP A 140 -4.31 22.51 18.99
N ASN A 141 -4.79 21.34 18.56
CA ASN A 141 -6.19 21.04 18.28
C ASN A 141 -6.84 21.94 17.21
N LYS A 142 -6.05 22.67 16.42
CA LYS A 142 -6.55 23.67 15.46
C LYS A 142 -6.24 23.34 13.99
N LYS A 143 -5.11 22.70 13.74
CA LYS A 143 -4.65 22.35 12.40
C LYS A 143 -4.45 20.85 12.30
N THR A 144 -5.13 20.21 11.35
CA THR A 144 -4.99 18.79 11.08
C THR A 144 -4.57 18.56 9.65
N LEU A 145 -3.50 17.79 9.46
CA LEU A 145 -3.10 17.23 8.17
C LEU A 145 -3.46 15.74 8.15
N VAL A 146 -4.24 15.32 7.16
CA VAL A 146 -4.47 13.91 6.84
C VAL A 146 -3.59 13.54 5.64
N THR A 147 -2.95 12.36 5.68
CA THR A 147 -2.05 11.94 4.59
C THR A 147 -2.09 10.43 4.39
N SER A 148 -1.79 9.96 3.17
CA SER A 148 -1.57 8.54 2.89
C SER A 148 -0.20 8.04 3.38
N ALA A 149 0.74 8.94 3.67
CA ALA A 149 2.12 8.65 4.05
C ALA A 149 2.27 8.17 5.49
N ASN A 150 3.02 7.08 5.69
CA ASN A 150 3.62 6.79 6.99
C ASN A 150 4.74 7.80 7.29
N ILE A 151 5.16 7.90 8.56
CA ILE A 151 6.36 8.67 8.92
C ILE A 151 7.60 7.79 8.68
N THR A 152 7.83 7.41 7.43
CA THR A 152 8.97 6.60 7.00
C THR A 152 9.76 7.34 5.94
N THR A 153 11.07 7.08 5.87
CA THR A 153 11.94 7.72 4.88
C THR A 153 11.43 7.48 3.44
N PRO A 154 10.99 6.26 3.04
CA PRO A 154 10.46 6.06 1.70
C PRO A 154 9.17 6.84 1.44
N SER A 155 8.20 6.83 2.36
CA SER A 155 6.92 7.55 2.18
C SER A 155 7.06 9.07 2.16
N LEU A 156 8.04 9.63 2.86
CA LEU A 156 8.22 11.09 2.93
C LEU A 156 9.23 11.66 1.92
N ASN A 157 9.98 10.80 1.21
CA ASN A 157 11.02 11.27 0.28
C ASN A 157 10.96 10.67 -1.14
N LYS A 158 10.19 9.58 -1.36
CA LYS A 158 10.22 8.83 -2.64
C LYS A 158 8.85 8.40 -3.14
N ASN A 159 8.08 7.71 -2.31
CA ASN A 159 6.84 7.09 -2.75
C ASN A 159 5.80 8.16 -3.11
N PRO A 160 5.04 8.00 -4.21
CA PRO A 160 3.86 8.81 -4.47
C PRO A 160 2.87 8.72 -3.32
N GLU A 161 2.70 9.83 -2.61
CA GLU A 161 1.82 10.00 -1.45
C GLU A 161 1.18 11.39 -1.52
N SER A 162 0.02 11.56 -0.89
CA SER A 162 -0.69 12.84 -0.88
C SER A 162 -1.23 13.16 0.51
N GLY A 163 -1.47 14.44 0.78
CA GLY A 163 -2.13 14.88 2.01
C GLY A 163 -2.98 16.12 1.78
N VAL A 164 -3.83 16.45 2.76
CA VAL A 164 -4.65 17.66 2.76
C VAL A 164 -4.81 18.19 4.17
N TYR A 165 -4.91 19.51 4.28
CA TYR A 165 -5.39 20.15 5.50
C TYR A 165 -6.90 20.01 5.63
N LEU A 166 -7.36 19.69 6.84
CA LEU A 166 -8.78 19.77 7.17
C LEU A 166 -9.22 21.22 7.35
N GLN A 167 -10.50 21.48 7.09
CA GLN A 167 -11.15 22.70 7.52
C GLN A 167 -11.14 22.80 9.06
N GLN A 168 -11.20 24.02 9.60
CA GLN A 168 -11.07 24.26 11.05
C GLN A 168 -12.06 23.44 11.88
N ASN A 169 -13.34 23.42 11.51
CA ASN A 169 -14.39 22.66 12.23
C ASN A 169 -14.11 21.15 12.26
N SER A 170 -13.44 20.63 11.23
CA SER A 170 -13.10 19.22 11.09
C SER A 170 -11.84 18.84 11.87
N SER A 171 -10.98 19.82 12.20
CA SER A 171 -9.84 19.62 13.10
C SER A 171 -10.28 19.33 14.53
N ASP A 172 -11.36 19.98 15.01
CA ASP A 172 -11.95 19.69 16.32
C ASP A 172 -12.49 18.25 16.42
N VAL A 173 -13.12 17.77 15.33
CA VAL A 173 -13.63 16.40 15.25
C VAL A 173 -12.48 15.39 15.28
N ALA A 174 -11.42 15.64 14.49
CA ALA A 174 -10.22 14.81 14.50
C ALA A 174 -9.56 14.76 15.87
N SER A 175 -9.50 15.91 16.55
CA SER A 175 -8.93 16.05 17.89
C SER A 175 -9.70 15.22 18.93
N LYS A 176 -11.04 15.29 18.90
CA LYS A 176 -11.91 14.50 19.78
C LYS A 176 -11.78 13.00 19.50
N LEU A 177 -11.76 12.60 18.22
CA LEU A 177 -11.57 11.20 17.84
C LEU A 177 -10.23 10.67 18.36
N PHE A 178 -9.14 11.42 18.14
CA PHE A 178 -7.82 11.07 18.66
C PHE A 178 -7.86 10.89 20.17
N ASP A 179 -8.44 11.83 20.92
CA ASP A 179 -8.50 11.75 22.39
C ASP A 179 -9.30 10.54 22.86
N SER A 180 -10.44 10.24 22.23
CA SER A 180 -11.25 9.07 22.56
C SER A 180 -10.50 7.76 22.31
N ILE A 181 -9.86 7.61 21.15
CA ILE A 181 -9.08 6.41 20.84
C ILE A 181 -7.84 6.35 21.75
N TYR A 182 -7.12 7.44 21.91
CA TYR A 182 -5.93 7.51 22.74
C TYR A 182 -6.24 7.10 24.17
N ARG A 183 -7.34 7.59 24.76
CA ARG A 183 -7.72 7.29 26.15
C ARG A 183 -8.25 5.86 26.32
N TYR A 184 -9.10 5.39 25.40
CA TYR A 184 -9.95 4.22 25.61
C TYR A 184 -9.86 3.14 24.53
N GLY A 185 -9.25 3.41 23.38
CA GLY A 185 -9.16 2.50 22.23
C GLY A 185 -7.80 1.81 22.04
N THR A 186 -6.82 2.06 22.93
CA THR A 186 -5.47 1.50 22.82
C THR A 186 -5.28 0.29 23.74
N THR A 187 -4.76 -0.81 23.19
CA THR A 187 -4.43 -2.02 23.93
C THR A 187 -3.09 -1.88 24.68
N TYR A 188 -2.15 -1.12 24.13
CA TYR A 188 -0.84 -0.86 24.72
C TYR A 188 -0.79 0.56 25.29
N ASN A 189 -0.85 0.68 26.61
CA ASN A 189 -1.10 1.97 27.27
C ASN A 189 0.03 2.51 28.14
N GLN A 190 1.10 1.73 28.37
CA GLN A 190 2.22 2.15 29.21
C GLN A 190 3.51 1.41 28.86
N PHE A 191 4.62 2.14 28.75
CA PHE A 191 5.98 1.58 28.75
C PHE A 191 6.56 1.61 30.17
N VAL A 192 6.99 0.46 30.67
CA VAL A 192 7.53 0.29 32.03
C VAL A 192 9.01 -0.08 31.92
N LYS A 193 9.91 0.79 32.39
CA LYS A 193 11.34 0.45 32.54
C LYS A 193 11.53 -0.44 33.77
N SER A 194 12.14 -1.60 33.59
CA SER A 194 12.67 -2.42 34.68
C SER A 194 14.04 -1.89 35.10
N GLY A 195 14.45 -2.17 36.34
CA GLY A 195 15.80 -1.84 36.85
C GLY A 195 16.96 -2.49 36.09
N THR A 196 16.69 -3.44 35.18
CA THR A 196 17.70 -4.07 34.31
C THR A 196 17.72 -3.49 32.89
N GLY A 197 17.03 -2.36 32.66
CA GLY A 197 16.92 -1.72 31.34
C GLY A 197 15.89 -2.37 30.41
N ARG A 198 15.23 -3.47 30.83
CA ARG A 198 14.16 -4.12 30.05
C ARG A 198 12.89 -3.27 30.10
N LYS A 199 12.25 -3.06 28.97
CA LYS A 199 10.98 -2.32 28.89
C LYS A 199 9.81 -3.29 28.70
N PHE A 200 8.78 -3.17 29.53
CA PHE A 200 7.52 -3.90 29.37
C PHE A 200 6.45 -2.97 28.82
N ILE A 201 5.53 -3.53 28.04
CA ILE A 201 4.35 -2.80 27.58
C ILE A 201 3.14 -3.35 28.33
N LYS A 202 2.43 -2.49 29.06
CA LYS A 202 1.21 -2.90 29.76
C LYS A 202 0.07 -3.03 28.75
N HIS A 203 -0.58 -4.20 28.77
CA HIS A 203 -1.75 -4.49 27.97
C HIS A 203 -3.02 -4.27 28.78
N SER A 204 -4.02 -3.61 28.20
CA SER A 204 -5.35 -3.46 28.80
C SER A 204 -6.45 -3.59 27.76
N ASN A 205 -7.52 -4.30 28.10
CA ASN A 205 -8.70 -4.40 27.26
C ASN A 205 -9.72 -3.35 27.69
N PHE A 206 -9.73 -2.21 27.00
CA PHE A 206 -10.84 -1.26 27.08
C PHE A 206 -11.69 -1.38 25.82
N SER A 207 -13.01 -1.33 25.99
CA SER A 207 -13.95 -1.28 24.88
C SER A 207 -14.40 0.16 24.70
N LEU A 208 -14.18 0.71 23.50
CA LEU A 208 -14.61 2.05 23.15
C LEU A 208 -16.13 2.07 22.92
N SER A 209 -16.86 2.94 23.61
CA SER A 209 -18.29 3.15 23.36
C SER A 209 -18.49 4.04 22.13
N SER A 210 -19.51 3.74 21.31
CA SER A 210 -19.92 4.60 20.18
C SER A 210 -20.34 5.99 20.63
N GLU A 211 -20.87 6.14 21.85
CA GLU A 211 -21.29 7.43 22.42
C GLU A 211 -20.13 8.40 22.68
N TRP A 212 -18.89 7.89 22.73
CA TRP A 212 -17.69 8.70 22.93
C TRP A 212 -17.05 9.14 21.60
N LEU A 213 -17.62 8.70 20.48
CA LEU A 213 -17.18 9.05 19.15
C LEU A 213 -17.91 10.31 18.66
N PRO A 214 -17.28 11.10 17.79
CA PRO A 214 -17.97 12.22 17.15
C PRO A 214 -19.13 11.71 16.26
N ASN A 215 -20.32 12.29 16.43
CA ASN A 215 -21.55 11.85 15.76
C ASN A 215 -21.68 12.27 14.29
N ASP A 216 -20.85 13.20 13.80
CA ASP A 216 -20.95 13.74 12.42
C ASP A 216 -19.55 14.08 11.85
N PRO A 217 -18.87 13.08 11.27
CA PRO A 217 -17.61 13.29 10.56
C PRO A 217 -17.85 13.91 9.17
N LYS A 218 -18.37 15.15 9.09
CA LYS A 218 -18.71 15.79 7.79
C LYS A 218 -17.57 15.69 6.78
N ASP A 219 -16.42 16.26 7.13
CA ASP A 219 -15.25 16.27 6.25
C ASP A 219 -14.11 15.39 6.76
N PHE A 220 -14.16 14.90 8.01
CA PHE A 220 -13.13 14.02 8.57
C PHE A 220 -13.66 12.61 8.81
N LEU A 221 -13.47 11.74 7.84
CA LEU A 221 -13.97 10.38 7.81
C LEU A 221 -13.07 9.44 8.59
N TYR A 222 -13.61 8.34 9.09
CA TYR A 222 -12.83 7.29 9.72
C TYR A 222 -13.49 5.92 9.61
N THR A 223 -12.66 4.89 9.65
CA THR A 223 -13.12 3.53 9.96
C THR A 223 -12.60 3.17 11.34
N LEU A 224 -13.46 2.61 12.20
CA LEU A 224 -13.08 2.16 13.53
C LEU A 224 -13.82 0.87 13.89
N GLY A 225 -13.23 -0.25 13.47
CA GLY A 225 -13.86 -1.58 13.64
C GLY A 225 -15.30 -1.58 13.14
N ASN A 226 -16.22 -2.09 13.97
CA ASN A 226 -17.65 -2.11 13.67
C ASN A 226 -18.39 -0.83 14.12
N LEU A 227 -17.70 0.16 14.71
CA LEU A 227 -18.33 1.35 15.28
C LEU A 227 -18.60 2.43 14.24
N ASN A 228 -17.75 2.53 13.22
CA ASN A 228 -17.90 3.48 12.13
C ASN A 228 -17.14 2.99 10.89
N ASN A 229 -17.71 3.22 9.72
CA ASN A 229 -17.12 2.89 8.42
C ASN A 229 -17.40 4.01 7.39
N SER A 230 -17.36 5.27 7.84
CA SER A 230 -17.70 6.45 7.04
C SER A 230 -16.82 6.63 5.80
N ILE A 231 -15.59 6.09 5.81
CA ILE A 231 -14.75 6.01 4.61
C ILE A 231 -15.42 5.14 3.55
N TYR A 232 -15.88 3.93 3.92
CA TYR A 232 -16.51 2.99 3.01
C TYR A 232 -17.83 3.52 2.45
N SER A 233 -18.69 4.11 3.29
CA SER A 233 -19.94 4.72 2.82
C SER A 233 -19.70 5.91 1.90
N SER A 234 -18.73 6.77 2.21
CA SER A 234 -18.39 7.93 1.37
C SER A 234 -17.82 7.54 0.02
N LEU A 235 -17.03 6.45 -0.06
CA LEU A 235 -16.57 5.90 -1.34
C LEU A 235 -17.75 5.52 -2.24
N ILE A 236 -18.75 4.83 -1.67
CA ILE A 236 -19.96 4.43 -2.41
C ILE A 236 -20.74 5.66 -2.86
N GLU A 237 -20.96 6.64 -1.98
CA GLU A 237 -21.64 7.90 -2.30
C GLU A 237 -20.98 8.60 -3.50
N LEU A 238 -19.66 8.79 -3.47
CA LEU A 238 -18.92 9.44 -4.56
C LEU A 238 -19.01 8.69 -5.89
N ILE A 239 -19.04 7.35 -5.85
CA ILE A 239 -19.21 6.52 -7.05
C ILE A 239 -20.62 6.67 -7.60
N GLU A 240 -21.64 6.73 -6.75
CA GLU A 240 -23.04 6.90 -7.17
C GLU A 240 -23.33 8.28 -7.74
N GLU A 241 -22.68 9.32 -7.20
CA GLU A 241 -22.82 10.70 -7.66
C GLU A 241 -22.13 10.97 -9.01
N ALA A 242 -21.10 10.19 -9.36
CA ALA A 242 -20.32 10.40 -10.57
C ALA A 242 -21.16 10.26 -11.85
N GLN A 243 -21.02 11.24 -12.76
CA GLN A 243 -21.74 11.28 -14.02
C GLN A 243 -20.85 11.02 -15.24
N LYS A 244 -19.53 11.27 -15.15
CA LYS A 244 -18.64 11.20 -16.31
C LYS A 244 -17.41 10.34 -16.09
N GLU A 245 -16.72 10.57 -14.98
CA GLU A 245 -15.40 9.99 -14.74
C GLU A 245 -15.21 9.72 -13.26
N ILE A 246 -14.59 8.58 -12.95
CA ILE A 246 -14.05 8.28 -11.63
C ILE A 246 -12.58 7.93 -11.80
N ILE A 247 -11.72 8.56 -10.99
CA ILE A 247 -10.32 8.16 -10.87
C ILE A 247 -10.06 7.74 -9.42
N MET A 248 -9.53 6.54 -9.24
CA MET A 248 -9.16 5.98 -7.94
C MET A 248 -7.68 5.70 -7.87
N SER A 249 -7.07 5.95 -6.72
CA SER A 249 -5.72 5.50 -6.38
C SER A 249 -5.75 4.60 -5.16
N SER A 250 -4.98 3.51 -5.17
CA SER A 250 -4.74 2.67 -3.99
C SER A 250 -3.38 1.96 -4.12
N TYR A 251 -2.70 1.68 -3.01
CA TYR A 251 -1.47 0.86 -3.04
C TYR A 251 -1.78 -0.58 -3.49
N CYS A 252 -2.77 -1.20 -2.86
CA CYS A 252 -3.22 -2.55 -3.20
C CYS A 252 -4.74 -2.65 -3.29
N ILE A 253 -5.19 -3.70 -3.96
CA ILE A 253 -6.60 -4.03 -4.22
C ILE A 253 -6.79 -5.51 -3.89
N ILE A 254 -7.47 -5.84 -2.79
CA ILE A 254 -7.58 -7.22 -2.30
C ILE A 254 -8.99 -7.45 -1.72
N GLY A 255 -9.51 -8.66 -1.80
CA GLY A 255 -10.66 -9.05 -0.99
C GLY A 255 -11.99 -8.42 -1.43
N LEU A 256 -12.15 -8.10 -2.71
CA LEU A 256 -13.33 -7.42 -3.24
C LEU A 256 -14.63 -8.22 -2.99
N GLU A 257 -14.52 -9.53 -2.79
CA GLU A 257 -15.63 -10.41 -2.36
C GLU A 257 -16.32 -9.95 -1.06
N ASN A 258 -15.62 -9.20 -0.21
CA ASN A 258 -16.15 -8.65 1.05
C ASN A 258 -16.64 -7.19 0.93
N LEU A 259 -16.50 -6.58 -0.26
CA LEU A 259 -16.86 -5.19 -0.55
C LEU A 259 -18.01 -5.13 -1.58
N THR A 260 -19.04 -5.96 -1.40
CA THR A 260 -20.13 -6.13 -2.36
C THR A 260 -20.84 -4.84 -2.70
N GLU A 261 -21.17 -3.99 -1.72
CA GLU A 261 -21.88 -2.73 -1.98
C GLU A 261 -21.06 -1.76 -2.82
N PHE A 262 -19.75 -1.71 -2.54
CA PHE A 262 -18.79 -0.95 -3.33
C PHE A 262 -18.69 -1.50 -4.76
N MET A 263 -18.52 -2.82 -4.94
CA MET A 263 -18.45 -3.42 -6.28
C MET A 263 -19.74 -3.24 -7.07
N ASP A 264 -20.90 -3.27 -6.41
CA ASP A 264 -22.18 -3.01 -7.07
C ASP A 264 -22.34 -1.54 -7.47
N SER A 265 -21.80 -0.60 -6.68
CA SER A 265 -21.75 0.83 -7.08
C SER A 265 -20.88 1.05 -8.32
N ILE A 266 -19.75 0.35 -8.43
CA ILE A 266 -18.88 0.37 -9.61
C ILE A 266 -19.62 -0.16 -10.84
N LYS A 267 -20.30 -1.30 -10.73
CA LYS A 267 -21.13 -1.85 -11.83
C LYS A 267 -22.21 -0.85 -12.26
N ARG A 268 -22.90 -0.21 -11.31
CA ARG A 268 -23.92 0.80 -11.61
C ARG A 268 -23.32 2.02 -12.31
N ALA A 269 -22.17 2.52 -11.88
CA ALA A 269 -21.47 3.62 -12.53
C ALA A 269 -21.08 3.28 -13.98
N ILE A 270 -20.54 2.08 -14.22
CA ILE A 270 -20.21 1.60 -15.58
C ILE A 270 -21.47 1.51 -16.45
N ASN A 271 -22.58 1.00 -15.90
CA ASN A 271 -23.87 0.95 -16.62
C ASN A 271 -24.43 2.34 -16.96
N ARG A 272 -24.12 3.37 -16.15
CA ARG A 272 -24.44 4.77 -16.47
C ARG A 272 -23.52 5.38 -17.52
N GLY A 273 -22.45 4.68 -17.93
CA GLY A 273 -21.47 5.16 -18.91
C GLY A 273 -20.32 5.98 -18.30
N VAL A 274 -20.09 5.87 -17.00
CA VAL A 274 -18.97 6.54 -16.31
C VAL A 274 -17.65 5.85 -16.69
N ASP A 275 -16.64 6.62 -17.13
CA ASP A 275 -15.29 6.10 -17.35
C ASP A 275 -14.56 5.93 -16.01
N ILE A 276 -14.16 4.70 -15.69
CA ILE A 276 -13.50 4.39 -14.41
C ILE A 276 -12.03 4.04 -14.67
N GLN A 277 -11.15 4.84 -14.08
CA GLN A 277 -9.70 4.65 -14.12
C GLN A 277 -9.19 4.32 -12.71
N ILE A 278 -8.34 3.31 -12.61
CA ILE A 278 -7.74 2.89 -11.34
C ILE A 278 -6.23 2.95 -11.48
N PHE A 279 -5.58 3.67 -10.58
CA PHE A 279 -4.14 3.74 -10.46
C PHE A 279 -3.68 2.97 -9.21
N CYS A 280 -2.75 2.04 -9.37
CA CYS A 280 -2.24 1.25 -8.25
C CYS A 280 -0.75 0.94 -8.38
N ARG A 281 -0.18 0.18 -7.43
CA ARG A 281 1.18 -0.34 -7.59
C ARG A 281 1.15 -1.58 -8.50
N GLY A 282 1.92 -1.55 -9.59
CA GLY A 282 1.97 -2.63 -10.58
C GLY A 282 2.71 -3.88 -10.08
N MET A 283 2.02 -4.76 -9.35
CA MET A 283 2.64 -5.91 -8.65
C MET A 283 2.21 -7.28 -9.22
N ASN A 284 2.71 -7.65 -10.41
CA ASN A 284 2.41 -8.95 -11.04
C ASN A 284 2.77 -10.19 -10.18
N TYR A 285 3.65 -10.03 -9.20
CA TYR A 285 4.10 -11.10 -8.30
C TYR A 285 3.21 -11.26 -7.06
N ARG A 286 2.15 -10.44 -6.88
CA ARG A 286 1.18 -10.51 -5.77
C ARG A 286 -0.17 -11.03 -6.26
N PRO A 287 -0.45 -12.35 -6.17
CA PRO A 287 -1.65 -12.95 -6.77
C PRO A 287 -2.97 -12.35 -6.29
N LEU A 288 -3.11 -12.11 -4.98
CA LEU A 288 -4.34 -11.51 -4.43
C LEU A 288 -4.59 -10.10 -4.96
N HIS A 289 -3.54 -9.32 -5.20
CA HIS A 289 -3.66 -8.01 -5.81
C HIS A 289 -4.08 -8.09 -7.27
N MET A 290 -3.48 -9.02 -8.01
CA MET A 290 -3.83 -9.27 -9.41
C MET A 290 -5.28 -9.71 -9.56
N LEU A 291 -5.79 -10.59 -8.69
CA LEU A 291 -7.20 -10.98 -8.70
C LEU A 291 -8.14 -9.78 -8.56
N GLY A 292 -7.87 -8.88 -7.62
CA GLY A 292 -8.68 -7.66 -7.46
C GLY A 292 -8.59 -6.72 -8.67
N CYS A 293 -7.41 -6.57 -9.28
CA CYS A 293 -7.27 -5.76 -10.50
C CYS A 293 -8.00 -6.37 -11.70
N ILE A 294 -7.95 -7.70 -11.84
CA ILE A 294 -8.64 -8.44 -12.90
C ILE A 294 -10.15 -8.27 -12.77
N GLU A 295 -10.69 -8.39 -11.57
CA GLU A 295 -12.13 -8.22 -11.33
C GLU A 295 -12.62 -6.84 -11.79
N PHE A 296 -11.88 -5.76 -11.49
CA PHE A 296 -12.21 -4.44 -12.03
C PHE A 296 -12.06 -4.35 -13.55
N ALA A 297 -11.01 -4.93 -14.12
CA ALA A 297 -10.77 -4.89 -15.56
C ALA A 297 -11.87 -5.64 -16.33
N GLU A 298 -12.35 -6.76 -15.80
CA GLU A 298 -13.45 -7.54 -16.38
C GLU A 298 -14.81 -6.82 -16.28
N LEU A 299 -14.98 -5.94 -15.30
CA LEU A 299 -16.12 -5.01 -15.25
C LEU A 299 -16.04 -3.89 -16.30
N GLY A 300 -14.86 -3.62 -16.86
CA GLY A 300 -14.63 -2.56 -17.85
C GLY A 300 -13.80 -1.37 -17.34
N CYS A 301 -13.23 -1.46 -16.13
CA CYS A 301 -12.34 -0.41 -15.61
C CYS A 301 -10.98 -0.43 -16.32
N LYS A 302 -10.34 0.73 -16.47
CA LYS A 302 -8.97 0.84 -16.99
C LYS A 302 -7.98 0.87 -15.82
N ILE A 303 -7.08 -0.10 -15.76
CA ILE A 303 -6.13 -0.23 -14.65
C ILE A 303 -4.72 0.18 -15.09
N TYR A 304 -4.14 1.10 -14.35
CA TYR A 304 -2.81 1.65 -14.55
C TYR A 304 -1.95 1.36 -13.32
N GLY A 305 -0.66 1.14 -13.53
CA GLY A 305 0.25 0.77 -12.47
C GLY A 305 1.50 1.62 -12.46
N ASP A 306 2.03 1.86 -11.27
CA ASP A 306 3.37 2.42 -11.04
C ASP A 306 4.22 1.52 -10.13
N VAL A 307 5.53 1.69 -10.16
CA VAL A 307 6.50 0.88 -9.42
C VAL A 307 6.48 1.19 -7.92
N PHE A 308 6.18 2.44 -7.54
CA PHE A 308 6.33 2.96 -6.18
C PHE A 308 5.04 3.51 -5.56
N ASN A 309 3.95 3.62 -6.34
CA ASN A 309 2.69 4.21 -5.87
C ASN A 309 2.26 3.72 -4.48
N HIS A 310 1.95 4.68 -3.61
CA HIS A 310 1.32 4.42 -2.33
C HIS A 310 0.15 5.37 -2.03
N SER A 311 -0.19 6.28 -2.95
CA SER A 311 -1.28 7.23 -2.74
C SER A 311 -2.64 6.57 -2.74
N LYS A 312 -3.60 7.19 -2.04
CA LYS A 312 -4.93 6.67 -1.80
C LYS A 312 -5.96 7.79 -1.89
N GLY A 313 -6.96 7.60 -2.74
CA GLY A 313 -8.01 8.59 -2.93
C GLY A 313 -8.98 8.20 -4.03
N LEU A 314 -10.07 8.96 -4.11
CA LEU A 314 -11.08 8.84 -5.15
C LEU A 314 -11.55 10.25 -5.51
N SER A 315 -11.65 10.55 -6.81
CA SER A 315 -12.19 11.80 -7.31
C SER A 315 -13.11 11.55 -8.50
N ASN A 316 -14.22 12.29 -8.55
CA ASN A 316 -15.10 12.41 -9.72
C ASN A 316 -15.11 13.88 -10.19
N GLU A 317 -15.99 14.24 -11.13
CA GLU A 317 -16.04 15.60 -11.66
C GLU A 317 -16.55 16.70 -10.71
N GLN A 318 -17.09 16.34 -9.54
CA GLN A 318 -17.72 17.26 -8.58
C GLN A 318 -17.04 17.24 -7.20
N SER A 319 -16.65 16.06 -6.74
CA SER A 319 -16.23 15.80 -5.37
C SER A 319 -15.15 14.72 -5.31
N GLY A 320 -14.47 14.64 -4.17
CA GLY A 320 -13.42 13.67 -3.95
C GLY A 320 -13.04 13.52 -2.48
N MET A 321 -12.20 12.52 -2.21
CA MET A 321 -11.66 12.23 -0.89
C MET A 321 -10.26 11.64 -0.97
N ILE A 322 -9.44 11.93 0.04
CA ILE A 322 -8.23 11.13 0.33
C ILE A 322 -8.49 10.29 1.59
N PHE A 323 -7.79 9.18 1.73
CA PHE A 323 -7.95 8.28 2.87
C PHE A 323 -6.71 7.42 3.07
N THR A 324 -6.61 6.75 4.22
CA THR A 324 -5.44 5.94 4.58
C THR A 324 -5.62 4.45 4.31
N ALA A 325 -6.87 4.01 4.16
CA ALA A 325 -7.23 2.64 3.84
C ALA A 325 -6.83 2.26 2.40
N ASN A 326 -6.43 1.01 2.21
CA ASN A 326 -6.40 0.42 0.86
C ASN A 326 -7.81 0.04 0.42
N ILE A 327 -7.99 -0.23 -0.88
CA ILE A 327 -9.15 -0.99 -1.36
C ILE A 327 -8.94 -2.46 -0.95
N ASP A 328 -9.23 -2.75 0.31
CA ASP A 328 -9.03 -4.06 0.91
C ASP A 328 -10.28 -4.49 1.69
N GLY A 329 -10.93 -5.57 1.26
CA GLY A 329 -12.11 -6.11 1.93
C GLY A 329 -11.82 -6.95 3.16
N ARG A 330 -10.55 -7.10 3.54
CA ARG A 330 -10.11 -7.81 4.75
C ARG A 330 -9.72 -6.83 5.84
N HIS A 331 -9.17 -5.66 5.47
CA HIS A 331 -8.64 -4.67 6.40
C HIS A 331 -8.91 -3.22 5.96
N GLY A 332 -9.04 -2.31 6.91
CA GLY A 332 -9.02 -0.86 6.67
C GLY A 332 -10.39 -0.25 6.37
N LEU A 333 -11.11 -0.71 5.34
CA LEU A 333 -12.39 -0.10 4.95
C LEU A 333 -13.54 -0.43 5.91
N LYS A 334 -13.62 -1.69 6.36
CA LYS A 334 -14.65 -2.21 7.28
C LYS A 334 -14.08 -2.65 8.64
N SER A 335 -12.77 -2.52 8.85
CA SER A 335 -12.10 -2.97 10.08
C SER A 335 -10.83 -2.16 10.34
N GLY A 336 -10.31 -2.25 11.57
CA GLY A 336 -9.14 -1.47 12.00
C GLY A 336 -9.45 0.00 12.26
N PHE A 337 -8.39 0.82 12.34
CA PHE A 337 -8.49 2.26 12.50
C PHE A 337 -7.80 2.99 11.35
N GLU A 338 -8.60 3.62 10.49
CA GLU A 338 -8.19 4.40 9.32
C GLU A 338 -8.90 5.76 9.34
N VAL A 339 -8.36 6.74 8.62
CA VAL A 339 -8.96 8.08 8.49
C VAL A 339 -9.03 8.52 7.03
N GLY A 340 -9.89 9.49 6.75
CA GLY A 340 -9.98 10.13 5.45
C GLY A 340 -10.51 11.55 5.55
N ALA A 341 -10.48 12.25 4.43
CA ALA A 341 -10.95 13.63 4.33
C ALA A 341 -11.80 13.81 3.08
N LYS A 342 -13.04 14.32 3.21
CA LYS A 342 -13.79 14.85 2.06
C LYS A 342 -13.14 16.17 1.64
N LEU A 343 -13.00 16.37 0.33
CA LEU A 343 -12.27 17.50 -0.22
C LEU A 343 -13.22 18.66 -0.55
N ASN A 344 -12.73 19.88 -0.30
CA ASN A 344 -13.36 21.07 -0.87
C ASN A 344 -13.09 21.15 -2.40
N GLY A 345 -13.69 22.12 -3.10
CA GLY A 345 -13.51 22.29 -4.55
C GLY A 345 -12.03 22.37 -5.00
N PRO A 346 -11.26 23.35 -4.52
CA PRO A 346 -9.83 23.46 -4.85
C PRO A 346 -9.00 22.21 -4.56
N GLN A 347 -9.24 21.55 -3.42
CA GLN A 347 -8.57 20.31 -3.05
C GLN A 347 -8.95 19.16 -3.99
N ASN A 348 -10.23 19.04 -4.38
CA ASN A 348 -10.67 18.03 -5.34
C ASN A 348 -10.07 18.26 -6.72
N ASP A 349 -10.02 19.51 -7.19
CA ASP A 349 -9.38 19.87 -8.46
C ASP A 349 -7.89 19.51 -8.45
N ALA A 350 -7.20 19.75 -7.34
CA ALA A 350 -5.80 19.38 -7.14
C ALA A 350 -5.61 17.85 -7.14
N LEU A 351 -6.42 17.11 -6.37
CA LEU A 351 -6.40 15.64 -6.34
C LEU A 351 -6.65 15.04 -7.71
N ARG A 352 -7.69 15.52 -8.40
CA ARG A 352 -8.04 15.05 -9.74
C ARG A 352 -6.93 15.31 -10.74
N SER A 353 -6.31 16.49 -10.68
CA SER A 353 -5.17 16.84 -11.52
C SER A 353 -3.99 15.92 -11.26
N PHE A 354 -3.69 15.63 -9.99
CA PHE A 354 -2.64 14.70 -9.60
C PHE A 354 -2.93 13.27 -10.08
N MET A 355 -4.13 12.75 -9.90
CA MET A 355 -4.49 11.40 -10.36
C MET A 355 -4.48 11.28 -11.89
N LYS A 356 -4.90 12.32 -12.62
CA LYS A 356 -4.76 12.37 -14.07
C LYS A 356 -3.30 12.36 -14.49
N TRP A 357 -2.45 13.11 -13.80
CA TRP A 357 -1.01 13.08 -14.00
C TRP A 357 -0.44 11.67 -13.73
N GLN A 358 -0.86 10.99 -12.66
CA GLN A 358 -0.47 9.61 -12.36
C GLN A 358 -0.84 8.65 -13.49
N VAL A 359 -2.08 8.69 -13.98
CA VAL A 359 -2.55 7.86 -15.10
C VAL A 359 -1.78 8.16 -16.40
N ALA A 360 -1.54 9.45 -16.68
CA ALA A 360 -0.78 9.89 -17.85
C ALA A 360 0.68 9.40 -17.80
N ASN A 361 1.29 9.39 -16.62
CA ASN A 361 2.68 8.97 -16.40
C ASN A 361 2.84 7.49 -16.05
N ALA A 362 1.74 6.74 -15.88
CA ALA A 362 1.76 5.36 -15.44
C ALA A 362 2.67 4.52 -16.35
N PRO A 363 3.76 3.94 -15.80
CA PRO A 363 4.65 3.09 -16.59
C PRO A 363 3.96 1.78 -16.97
N TYR A 364 2.94 1.34 -16.23
CA TYR A 364 2.20 0.12 -16.51
C TYR A 364 0.74 0.36 -16.89
N GLN A 365 0.23 -0.56 -17.70
CA GLN A 365 -1.19 -0.78 -17.90
C GLN A 365 -1.48 -2.28 -17.78
N LEU A 366 -2.60 -2.64 -17.16
CA LEU A 366 -3.05 -4.02 -17.07
C LEU A 366 -3.65 -4.46 -18.41
N GLU A 367 -3.15 -5.56 -18.98
CA GLU A 367 -3.57 -6.06 -20.29
C GLU A 367 -3.73 -7.58 -20.31
N LYS A 368 -4.78 -8.03 -21.00
CA LYS A 368 -5.02 -9.45 -21.25
C LYS A 368 -4.26 -9.91 -22.50
N GLY A 369 -3.67 -11.10 -22.46
CA GLY A 369 -3.11 -11.71 -23.67
C GLY A 369 -1.75 -11.16 -24.09
N THR A 370 -0.90 -10.80 -23.13
CA THR A 370 0.38 -10.14 -23.40
C THR A 370 1.41 -11.09 -24.04
N ILE A 371 2.15 -10.62 -25.06
CA ILE A 371 3.29 -11.33 -25.64
C ILE A 371 4.39 -11.52 -24.58
N ARG A 372 4.87 -12.76 -24.39
CA ARG A 372 5.82 -13.13 -23.33
C ARG A 372 7.07 -12.26 -23.34
N LYS A 373 7.65 -12.01 -24.51
CA LYS A 373 8.82 -11.13 -24.69
C LYS A 373 8.57 -9.71 -24.18
N HIS A 374 7.39 -9.14 -24.40
CA HIS A 374 7.05 -7.80 -23.89
C HIS A 374 6.91 -7.81 -22.37
N TYR A 375 6.33 -8.87 -21.81
CA TYR A 375 6.25 -9.04 -20.36
C TYR A 375 7.64 -9.24 -19.74
N PHE A 376 8.52 -10.03 -20.35
CA PHE A 376 9.90 -10.23 -19.91
C PHE A 376 10.69 -8.93 -19.92
N ALA A 377 10.57 -8.11 -20.98
CA ALA A 377 11.18 -6.79 -21.05
C ALA A 377 10.61 -5.83 -19.98
N SER A 378 9.30 -5.93 -19.69
CA SER A 378 8.66 -5.15 -18.62
C SER A 378 9.22 -5.53 -17.25
N TYR A 379 9.42 -6.82 -17.00
CA TYR A 379 10.03 -7.32 -15.78
C TYR A 379 11.51 -6.93 -15.64
N GLU A 380 12.26 -6.93 -16.74
CA GLU A 380 13.65 -6.45 -16.76
C GLU A 380 13.75 -4.98 -16.39
N TRP A 381 12.83 -4.17 -16.92
CA TRP A 381 12.71 -2.78 -16.51
C TRP A 381 12.38 -2.66 -15.02
N TYR A 382 11.38 -3.40 -14.51
CA TYR A 382 11.06 -3.44 -13.08
C TYR A 382 12.28 -3.74 -12.20
N VAL A 383 13.03 -4.79 -12.53
CA VAL A 383 14.24 -5.18 -11.80
C VAL A 383 15.25 -4.04 -11.78
N LYS A 384 15.45 -3.38 -12.93
CA LYS A 384 16.37 -2.23 -13.03
C LYS A 384 15.92 -1.07 -12.15
N GLU A 385 14.64 -0.69 -12.21
CA GLU A 385 14.10 0.41 -11.39
C GLU A 385 14.16 0.11 -9.89
N LYS A 386 13.98 -1.15 -9.49
CA LYS A 386 14.13 -1.59 -8.09
C LYS A 386 15.57 -1.85 -7.67
N GLY A 387 16.56 -1.72 -8.56
CA GLY A 387 17.95 -2.03 -8.27
C GLY A 387 18.21 -3.51 -7.92
N LEU A 388 17.33 -4.42 -8.34
CA LEU A 388 17.42 -5.85 -8.04
C LEU A 388 18.44 -6.57 -8.93
N LYS A 389 19.02 -7.66 -8.44
CA LYS A 389 19.94 -8.52 -9.20
C LYS A 389 19.25 -9.82 -9.58
N CYS A 390 18.66 -9.88 -10.78
CA CYS A 390 17.96 -11.07 -11.25
C CYS A 390 18.86 -11.99 -12.12
N PRO A 391 18.67 -13.32 -12.07
CA PRO A 391 19.35 -14.29 -12.95
C PRO A 391 19.03 -14.05 -14.44
N PRO A 392 19.96 -14.23 -15.39
CA PRO A 392 19.73 -13.92 -16.81
C PRO A 392 18.62 -14.79 -17.45
N PRO A 393 18.01 -14.33 -18.55
CA PRO A 393 17.04 -15.13 -19.30
C PRO A 393 17.69 -16.38 -19.91
N LEU A 394 16.91 -17.46 -20.02
CA LEU A 394 17.36 -18.74 -20.54
C LEU A 394 17.05 -18.86 -22.04
N LYS A 395 18.02 -19.23 -22.89
CA LYS A 395 17.71 -19.41 -24.32
C LYS A 395 16.70 -20.54 -24.55
N LYS A 396 16.96 -21.70 -23.97
CA LYS A 396 16.10 -22.87 -24.06
C LYS A 396 15.93 -23.50 -22.69
N ILE A 397 14.71 -23.90 -22.38
CA ILE A 397 14.36 -24.60 -21.15
C ILE A 397 13.39 -25.74 -21.46
N SER A 398 13.63 -26.92 -20.88
CA SER A 398 12.78 -28.09 -21.05
C SER A 398 12.26 -28.56 -19.70
N PHE A 399 10.99 -28.93 -19.62
CA PHE A 399 10.37 -29.42 -18.40
C PHE A 399 9.99 -30.89 -18.52
N ASP A 400 10.40 -31.69 -17.55
CA ASP A 400 9.80 -32.99 -17.29
C ASP A 400 8.54 -32.81 -16.42
N CYS A 401 7.38 -33.02 -17.04
CA CYS A 401 6.07 -32.76 -16.45
C CYS A 401 5.37 -34.03 -15.95
N LYS A 402 6.03 -35.19 -15.91
CA LYS A 402 5.41 -36.47 -15.46
C LYS A 402 4.75 -36.35 -14.07
N ASN A 403 5.32 -35.54 -13.19
CA ASN A 403 4.86 -35.35 -11.82
C ASN A 403 3.85 -34.21 -11.65
N LEU A 404 3.46 -33.51 -12.73
CA LEU A 404 2.52 -32.41 -12.67
C LEU A 404 1.11 -32.86 -13.02
N ASN A 405 0.11 -32.38 -12.27
CA ASN A 405 -1.27 -32.50 -12.70
C ASN A 405 -1.57 -31.57 -13.88
N LYS A 406 -2.75 -31.73 -14.49
CA LYS A 406 -3.18 -30.93 -15.65
C LYS A 406 -3.17 -29.43 -15.35
N SER A 407 -3.70 -29.00 -14.20
CA SER A 407 -3.76 -27.58 -13.82
C SER A 407 -2.37 -26.95 -13.68
N GLN A 408 -1.40 -27.68 -13.09
CA GLN A 408 -0.02 -27.22 -12.97
C GLN A 408 0.69 -27.16 -14.32
N SER A 409 0.46 -28.16 -15.17
CA SER A 409 0.97 -28.18 -16.54
C SER A 409 0.43 -27.02 -17.37
N ASP A 410 -0.87 -26.72 -17.24
CA ASP A 410 -1.53 -25.61 -17.91
C ASP A 410 -1.01 -24.25 -17.40
N HIS A 411 -0.80 -24.10 -16.08
CA HIS A 411 -0.19 -22.90 -15.50
C HIS A 411 1.19 -22.66 -16.09
N LEU A 412 2.07 -23.66 -16.07
CA LEU A 412 3.43 -23.56 -16.60
C LEU A 412 3.43 -23.22 -18.10
N ALA A 413 2.46 -23.76 -18.85
CA ALA A 413 2.33 -23.52 -20.28
C ALA A 413 1.76 -22.16 -20.63
N GLU A 414 0.84 -21.60 -19.84
CA GLU A 414 0.01 -20.46 -20.27
C GLU A 414 0.14 -19.20 -19.38
N LYS A 415 0.76 -19.30 -18.19
CA LYS A 415 0.89 -18.20 -17.23
C LYS A 415 2.36 -17.90 -16.88
N PRO A 416 2.68 -16.69 -16.37
CA PRO A 416 3.98 -16.46 -15.78
C PRO A 416 4.17 -17.30 -14.51
N PHE A 417 5.40 -17.68 -14.25
CA PHE A 417 5.80 -18.47 -13.08
C PHE A 417 7.17 -18.02 -12.59
N TYR A 418 7.44 -18.26 -11.33
CA TYR A 418 8.59 -17.68 -10.64
C TYR A 418 9.48 -18.78 -10.07
N GLY A 419 10.78 -18.55 -10.06
CA GLY A 419 11.75 -19.41 -9.39
C GLY A 419 12.17 -18.85 -8.04
N PHE A 420 12.42 -19.76 -7.10
CA PHE A 420 13.08 -19.50 -5.84
C PHE A 420 14.58 -19.72 -6.00
N TYR A 421 15.38 -18.72 -5.64
CA TYR A 421 16.82 -18.71 -5.82
C TYR A 421 17.56 -18.58 -4.48
N LYS A 422 18.70 -19.27 -4.39
CA LYS A 422 19.64 -19.15 -3.27
C LYS A 422 21.07 -19.12 -3.79
N GLY A 423 21.77 -18.00 -3.54
CA GLY A 423 23.13 -17.80 -4.06
C GLY A 423 23.20 -17.86 -5.59
N GLY A 424 22.16 -17.38 -6.28
CA GLY A 424 22.06 -17.41 -7.74
C GLY A 424 21.61 -18.74 -8.35
N ASN A 425 21.50 -19.82 -7.58
CA ASN A 425 21.03 -21.12 -8.07
C ASN A 425 19.51 -21.23 -7.97
N LEU A 426 18.88 -21.79 -9.01
CA LEU A 426 17.45 -22.10 -9.02
C LEU A 426 17.20 -23.34 -8.15
N MET A 427 16.41 -23.18 -7.10
CA MET A 427 16.16 -24.21 -6.09
C MET A 427 14.77 -24.81 -6.25
N ALA A 428 13.79 -23.98 -6.64
CA ALA A 428 12.42 -24.41 -6.85
C ALA A 428 11.63 -23.48 -7.77
N LEU A 429 10.46 -23.93 -8.22
CA LEU A 429 9.48 -23.11 -8.95
C LEU A 429 8.18 -22.97 -8.17
N ASP A 430 7.62 -21.77 -8.19
CA ASP A 430 6.23 -21.49 -7.83
C ASP A 430 5.34 -21.72 -9.06
N ILE A 431 4.57 -22.81 -9.01
CA ILE A 431 3.62 -23.21 -10.05
C ILE A 431 2.25 -23.36 -9.38
N ASN A 432 1.32 -22.47 -9.73
CA ASN A 432 -0.04 -22.45 -9.20
C ASN A 432 -0.12 -22.45 -7.66
N GLY A 433 0.77 -21.70 -6.99
CA GLY A 433 0.83 -21.60 -5.52
C GLY A 433 1.49 -22.79 -4.83
N GLY A 434 1.90 -23.82 -5.58
CA GLY A 434 2.74 -24.91 -5.11
C GLY A 434 4.21 -24.64 -5.39
N ALA A 435 5.09 -25.07 -4.50
CA ALA A 435 6.53 -24.92 -4.67
C ALA A 435 7.18 -26.27 -5.01
N PHE A 436 7.82 -26.37 -6.17
CA PHE A 436 8.38 -27.61 -6.73
C PHE A 436 9.89 -27.54 -6.75
N GLU A 437 10.57 -28.47 -6.08
CA GLU A 437 12.03 -28.56 -6.15
C GLU A 437 12.47 -28.80 -7.58
N THR A 438 13.51 -28.08 -7.98
CA THR A 438 14.10 -28.21 -9.31
C THR A 438 15.45 -28.88 -9.24
N ASN A 439 15.66 -29.88 -10.08
CA ASN A 439 17.01 -30.25 -10.50
C ASN A 439 17.22 -29.77 -11.94
N PHE A 440 18.16 -28.83 -12.13
CA PHE A 440 18.48 -28.25 -13.43
C PHE A 440 19.77 -28.87 -13.97
N GLU A 441 19.62 -29.79 -14.93
CA GLU A 441 20.72 -30.49 -15.59
C GLU A 441 20.57 -30.37 -17.11
N ASN A 442 21.60 -29.90 -17.81
CA ASN A 442 21.65 -29.85 -19.27
C ASN A 442 20.45 -29.14 -19.96
N GLY A 443 19.94 -28.06 -19.36
CA GLY A 443 18.79 -27.31 -19.90
C GLY A 443 17.42 -27.95 -19.62
N MET A 444 17.38 -29.07 -18.91
CA MET A 444 16.17 -29.75 -18.46
C MET A 444 15.94 -29.50 -16.98
N ILE A 445 14.74 -29.03 -16.63
CA ILE A 445 14.24 -28.94 -15.26
C ILE A 445 13.40 -30.19 -14.97
N LYS A 446 13.86 -30.98 -14.01
CA LYS A 446 13.06 -32.04 -13.39
C LYS A 446 12.37 -31.48 -12.15
N LEU A 447 11.06 -31.72 -12.04
CA LEU A 447 10.23 -31.24 -10.94
C LEU A 447 9.96 -32.38 -9.95
N ASN A 448 10.42 -32.20 -8.71
CA ASN A 448 10.21 -33.13 -7.62
C ASN A 448 9.11 -32.62 -6.67
N GLN A 449 8.53 -33.54 -5.89
CA GLN A 449 7.48 -33.22 -4.94
C GLN A 449 7.97 -32.23 -3.87
N ALA A 450 7.08 -31.32 -3.47
CA ALA A 450 7.39 -30.15 -2.65
C ALA A 450 8.01 -30.47 -1.28
N GLN A 451 9.06 -29.73 -0.89
CA GLN A 451 9.41 -29.53 0.52
C GLN A 451 8.62 -28.37 1.14
N SER A 452 8.50 -28.38 2.47
CA SER A 452 7.81 -27.33 3.22
C SER A 452 8.66 -26.05 3.34
N SER A 453 8.19 -25.01 2.64
CA SER A 453 8.55 -23.59 2.77
C SER A 453 9.94 -23.13 2.27
N TYR A 454 9.94 -22.22 1.29
CA TYR A 454 11.12 -21.53 0.76
C TYR A 454 11.32 -20.15 1.40
N LYS A 455 11.20 -20.08 2.74
CA LYS A 455 11.41 -18.81 3.46
C LYS A 455 12.85 -18.33 3.30
N GLY A 456 13.04 -17.05 2.97
CA GLY A 456 14.36 -16.44 2.79
C GLY A 456 15.02 -16.66 1.43
N PHE A 457 14.31 -17.27 0.47
CA PHE A 457 14.78 -17.39 -0.91
C PHE A 457 14.36 -16.15 -1.71
N GLU A 458 15.20 -15.74 -2.66
CA GLU A 458 14.84 -14.69 -3.60
C GLU A 458 13.86 -15.26 -4.63
N LYS A 459 12.88 -14.48 -5.07
CA LYS A 459 11.86 -14.93 -6.03
C LYS A 459 11.94 -14.10 -7.31
N TYR A 460 12.28 -14.74 -8.42
CA TYR A 460 12.45 -14.07 -9.72
C TYR A 460 11.60 -14.73 -10.82
N LEU A 461 11.14 -13.93 -11.78
CA LEU A 461 10.40 -14.43 -12.94
C LEU A 461 11.31 -15.31 -13.80
N ILE A 462 10.83 -16.48 -14.20
CA ILE A 462 11.52 -17.31 -15.20
C ILE A 462 11.27 -16.72 -16.59
N ARG A 463 12.37 -16.38 -17.28
CA ARG A 463 12.37 -15.81 -18.64
C ARG A 463 13.08 -16.74 -19.60
N TYR A 464 12.55 -16.89 -20.80
CA TYR A 464 13.11 -17.78 -21.81
C TYR A 464 12.83 -17.34 -23.24
N GLU A 465 13.60 -17.81 -24.21
CA GLU A 465 13.27 -17.67 -25.66
C GLU A 465 12.40 -18.85 -26.14
N GLU A 466 12.72 -20.08 -25.74
CA GLU A 466 11.99 -21.30 -26.10
C GLU A 466 11.83 -22.22 -24.87
N MET A 467 10.61 -22.70 -24.64
CA MET A 467 10.26 -23.62 -23.56
C MET A 467 9.59 -24.87 -24.14
N SER A 468 10.05 -26.07 -23.75
CA SER A 468 9.45 -27.33 -24.16
C SER A 468 8.94 -28.18 -23.00
N PHE A 469 7.87 -28.94 -23.27
CA PHE A 469 7.22 -29.81 -22.29
C PHE A 469 7.33 -31.28 -22.69
N HIS A 470 7.77 -32.11 -21.75
CA HIS A 470 7.84 -33.57 -21.85
C HIS A 470 6.84 -34.17 -20.86
N TYR A 471 5.76 -34.76 -21.37
CA TYR A 471 4.67 -35.31 -20.57
C TYR A 471 4.73 -36.84 -20.41
N GLU A 472 5.64 -37.49 -21.14
CA GLU A 472 5.86 -38.95 -21.11
C GLU A 472 6.96 -39.33 -20.15
#